data_AF-G3AVX1-F1
#
_entry.id   AF-G3AVX1-F1
#
_cell.length_a   1.000
_cell.length_b   1.000
_cell.length_c   1.000
_cell.angle_alpha   90.00
_cell.angle_beta   90.00
_cell.angle_gamma   90.00
#
_symmetry.space_group_name_H-M   'P 1'
#
loop_
_entity.id
_entity.type
_entity.pdbx_description
1 polymer ?
#
loop_
_entity_poly.entity_id
_entity_poly.type
_entity_poly.pdbx_seq_one_letter_code
_entity_poly.pdbx_strand_id
1 'polypeptide(L)'
;MEFRSKLIEIGYIDALGNSFDLKGTELESCFSFKEYKTVADSMEFDAAEELNSNDTNMDVVDSSLNKSVKRKRGCYKYYSQAQKQRFWNMIIEEGNSTYRSGLLNDINLQTAYTWKRNWDQQVVEEINGIY
;
A
#
# COMPACT_ATOMS: atom_id res chain seq x y z
N MET A 1 -9.61 14.51 -10.03
CA MET A 1 -8.66 13.95 -11.01
C MET A 1 -9.05 12.51 -11.22
N GLU A 2 -9.43 12.14 -12.44
CA GLU A 2 -9.72 10.75 -12.79
C GLU A 2 -8.42 10.08 -13.25
N PHE A 3 -7.98 9.06 -12.51
CA PHE A 3 -6.82 8.25 -12.86
C PHE A 3 -7.28 7.13 -13.79
N ARG A 4 -7.26 7.39 -15.11
CA ARG A 4 -7.60 6.38 -16.12
C ARG A 4 -6.33 5.82 -16.74
N SER A 5 -6.09 4.53 -16.56
CA SER A 5 -5.04 3.80 -17.25
C SER A 5 -5.26 3.82 -18.76
N LYS A 6 -4.18 3.91 -19.53
CA LYS A 6 -4.23 3.93 -21.00
C LYS A 6 -3.62 2.65 -21.55
N LEU A 7 -4.42 1.93 -22.33
CA LEU A 7 -3.95 0.77 -23.07
C LEU A 7 -3.24 1.25 -24.34
N ILE A 8 -2.02 0.77 -24.58
CA ILE A 8 -1.21 1.09 -25.76
C ILE A 8 -0.97 -0.23 -26.51
N GLU A 9 -0.78 -0.19 -27.83
CA GLU A 9 -0.67 -1.38 -28.71
C GLU A 9 0.34 -2.45 -28.27
N ILE A 10 1.29 -2.13 -27.39
CA ILE A 10 2.40 -3.01 -26.98
C ILE A 10 2.39 -3.32 -25.47
N GLY A 11 1.46 -2.72 -24.71
CA GLY A 11 1.49 -2.83 -23.26
C GLY A 11 0.44 -2.00 -22.53
N TYR A 12 0.46 -2.14 -21.21
CA TYR A 12 -0.42 -1.41 -20.30
C TYR A 12 0.38 -0.35 -19.54
N ILE A 13 -0.07 0.90 -19.53
CA ILE A 13 0.49 1.94 -18.66
C ILE A 13 -0.52 2.27 -17.57
N ASP A 14 -0.11 2.06 -16.32
CA ASP A 14 -0.93 2.39 -15.16
C ASP A 14 -1.00 3.91 -14.92
N ALA A 15 -1.84 4.33 -13.99
CA ALA A 15 -2.02 5.76 -13.72
C ALA A 15 -0.84 6.40 -12.93
N LEU A 16 0.17 5.59 -12.58
CA LEU A 16 1.42 6.00 -11.93
C LEU A 16 2.59 6.06 -12.93
N GLY A 17 2.36 5.71 -14.20
CA GLY A 17 3.36 5.72 -15.27
C GLY A 17 4.18 4.43 -15.40
N ASN A 18 3.80 3.36 -14.70
CA ASN A 18 4.45 2.05 -14.84
C ASN A 18 3.99 1.38 -16.14
N SER A 19 4.95 0.95 -16.96
CA SER A 19 4.69 0.26 -18.23
C SER A 19 4.88 -1.24 -18.07
N PHE A 20 3.89 -2.02 -18.48
CA PHE A 20 3.90 -3.48 -18.48
C PHE A 20 3.81 -4.00 -19.91
N ASP A 21 4.84 -4.73 -20.34
CA ASP A 21 4.87 -5.35 -21.66
C ASP A 21 3.97 -6.59 -21.67
N LEU A 22 3.04 -6.66 -22.61
CA LEU A 22 2.14 -7.81 -22.81
C LEU A 22 2.82 -8.99 -23.53
N LYS A 23 4.14 -8.94 -23.70
CA LYS A 23 4.89 -9.96 -24.43
C LYS A 23 5.06 -11.23 -23.60
N GLY A 24 4.14 -12.16 -23.80
CA GLY A 24 4.51 -13.57 -23.98
C GLY A 24 4.45 -14.50 -22.77
N THR A 25 3.57 -14.27 -21.80
CA THR A 25 3.16 -15.37 -20.90
C THR A 25 1.64 -15.45 -20.90
N GLU A 26 1.10 -16.49 -21.53
CA GLU A 26 -0.30 -16.85 -21.41
C GLU A 26 -0.63 -17.03 -19.92
N LEU A 27 -1.67 -16.32 -19.44
CA LEU A 27 -2.12 -16.37 -18.04
C LEU A 27 -2.35 -17.81 -17.53
N GLU A 28 -2.65 -18.73 -18.44
CA GLU A 28 -2.84 -20.15 -18.15
C GLU A 28 -1.58 -20.84 -17.59
N SER A 29 -0.37 -20.30 -17.84
CA SER A 29 0.86 -20.81 -17.24
C SER A 29 1.03 -20.43 -15.77
N CYS A 30 0.42 -19.32 -15.33
CA CYS A 30 0.60 -18.79 -13.97
C CYS A 30 -0.50 -19.27 -13.02
N PHE A 31 -1.64 -19.71 -13.54
CA PHE A 31 -2.78 -20.13 -12.74
C PHE A 31 -3.58 -21.24 -13.42
N SER A 32 -3.62 -22.41 -12.81
CA SER A 32 -4.48 -23.53 -13.23
C SER A 32 -5.72 -23.60 -12.33
N PHE A 33 -6.90 -23.36 -12.91
CA PHE A 33 -8.17 -23.47 -12.16
C PHE A 33 -8.40 -24.88 -11.61
N LYS A 34 -7.82 -25.91 -12.27
CA LYS A 34 -7.89 -27.30 -11.79
C LYS A 34 -7.12 -27.48 -10.48
N GLU A 35 -5.95 -26.87 -10.35
CA GLU A 35 -5.14 -26.92 -9.13
C GLU A 35 -5.85 -26.20 -7.97
N TYR A 36 -6.44 -25.04 -8.24
CA TYR A 36 -7.22 -24.31 -7.24
C TYR A 36 -8.37 -25.17 -6.68
N LYS A 37 -9.15 -25.80 -7.56
CA LYS A 37 -10.30 -26.60 -7.14
C LYS A 37 -9.87 -27.81 -6.29
N THR A 38 -8.77 -28.46 -6.63
CA THR A 38 -8.25 -29.58 -5.83
C THR A 38 -7.80 -29.16 -4.44
N VAL A 39 -7.19 -27.98 -4.30
CA VAL A 39 -6.78 -27.44 -3.00
C VAL A 39 -8.01 -27.06 -2.18
N ALA A 40 -8.98 -26.38 -2.80
CA ALA A 40 -10.22 -25.98 -2.15
C ALA A 40 -11.07 -27.17 -1.65
N ASP A 41 -11.17 -28.25 -2.44
CA ASP A 41 -11.91 -29.45 -2.04
C ASP A 41 -11.16 -30.29 -0.99
N SER A 42 -9.83 -30.17 -0.90
CA SER A 42 -9.01 -30.84 0.13
C SER A 42 -8.92 -30.09 1.46
N MET A 43 -9.36 -28.83 1.50
CA MET A 43 -9.45 -28.03 2.71
C MET A 43 -10.80 -28.29 3.39
N GLU A 44 -10.89 -29.38 4.17
CA GLU A 44 -11.86 -29.45 5.26
C GLU A 44 -11.51 -28.32 6.26
N PHE A 45 -12.24 -27.21 6.18
CA PHE A 45 -12.19 -26.16 7.20
C PHE A 45 -12.80 -26.70 8.49
N ASP A 46 -11.97 -26.98 9.48
CA ASP A 46 -12.40 -27.07 10.88
C ASP A 46 -13.03 -25.74 11.26
N ALA A 47 -14.37 -25.73 11.32
CA ALA A 47 -15.18 -24.57 11.61
C ALA A 47 -15.08 -24.18 13.09
N ALA A 48 -13.99 -23.53 13.50
CA ALA A 48 -13.91 -22.75 14.73
C ALA A 48 -12.63 -21.87 14.83
N GLU A 49 -12.30 -21.03 13.84
CA GLU A 49 -11.67 -19.74 14.16
C GLU A 49 -12.10 -18.68 13.14
N GLU A 50 -12.59 -17.58 13.71
CA GLU A 50 -13.35 -16.50 13.09
C GLU A 50 -12.47 -15.59 12.22
N LEU A 51 -12.04 -16.08 11.05
CA LEU A 51 -11.39 -15.25 10.04
C LEU A 51 -12.44 -14.58 9.15
N ASN A 52 -12.86 -13.39 9.61
CA ASN A 52 -13.68 -12.44 8.87
C ASN A 52 -13.02 -12.06 7.53
N SER A 53 -13.36 -12.85 6.53
CA SER A 53 -12.96 -12.71 5.14
C SER A 53 -14.15 -12.14 4.38
N ASN A 54 -14.30 -10.82 4.38
CA ASN A 54 -15.17 -10.16 3.42
C ASN A 54 -14.29 -9.58 2.31
N ASP A 55 -14.08 -10.45 1.32
CA ASP A 55 -13.56 -10.10 0.03
C ASP A 55 -14.58 -9.25 -0.75
N THR A 56 -14.01 -8.54 -1.70
CA THR A 56 -14.51 -7.53 -2.64
C THR A 56 -15.99 -7.52 -3.08
N ASN A 57 -16.43 -6.27 -3.33
CA ASN A 57 -17.32 -5.83 -4.41
C ASN A 57 -18.81 -5.59 -4.07
N MET A 58 -19.14 -4.38 -3.63
CA MET A 58 -20.12 -3.53 -4.32
C MET A 58 -19.97 -2.09 -3.85
N ASP A 59 -19.91 -1.19 -4.83
CA ASP A 59 -20.12 0.24 -4.71
C ASP A 59 -21.55 0.49 -4.18
N VAL A 60 -21.74 0.39 -2.87
CA VAL A 60 -22.91 0.93 -2.17
C VAL A 60 -22.38 1.93 -1.17
N VAL A 61 -22.36 3.20 -1.60
CA VAL A 61 -22.28 4.34 -0.70
C VAL A 61 -23.53 4.32 0.18
N ASP A 62 -23.48 3.55 1.27
CA ASP A 62 -24.40 3.75 2.39
C ASP A 62 -23.92 4.99 3.16
N SER A 63 -24.42 6.14 2.72
CA SER A 63 -24.18 7.44 3.35
C SER A 63 -24.81 7.58 4.75
N SER A 64 -25.40 6.50 5.32
CA SER A 64 -26.10 6.56 6.62
C SER A 64 -25.28 6.11 7.84
N LEU A 65 -24.08 5.55 7.66
CA LEU A 65 -23.22 5.11 8.78
C LEU A 65 -22.11 6.12 9.13
N ASN A 66 -22.44 7.41 9.13
CA ASN A 66 -21.64 8.45 9.78
C ASN A 66 -21.79 8.40 11.32
N LYS A 67 -21.68 7.21 11.92
CA LYS A 67 -21.37 7.14 13.35
C LYS A 67 -19.90 7.51 13.48
N SER A 68 -19.62 8.74 13.91
CA SER A 68 -18.27 9.18 14.28
C SER A 68 -17.77 8.31 15.44
N VAL A 69 -17.19 7.16 15.10
CA VAL A 69 -16.39 6.39 16.04
C VAL A 69 -15.21 7.29 16.35
N LYS A 70 -15.32 8.04 17.45
CA LYS A 70 -14.21 8.76 18.05
C LYS A 70 -13.22 7.71 18.52
N ARG A 71 -12.42 7.17 17.58
CA ARG A 71 -11.30 6.30 17.91
C ARG A 71 -10.45 7.12 18.87
N LYS A 72 -10.37 6.69 20.13
CA LYS A 72 -9.45 7.29 21.08
C LYS A 72 -8.08 7.24 20.41
N ARG A 73 -7.51 8.40 20.06
CA ARG A 73 -6.14 8.45 19.56
C ARG A 73 -5.30 7.77 20.63
N GLY A 74 -4.55 6.74 20.25
CA GLY A 74 -3.61 6.10 21.16
C GLY A 74 -2.59 7.11 21.71
N CYS A 75 -1.86 6.71 22.73
CA CYS A 75 -0.78 7.54 23.27
C CYS A 75 0.17 7.96 22.14
N TYR A 76 0.57 9.24 22.12
CA TYR A 76 1.48 9.75 21.10
C TYR A 76 2.85 9.10 21.31
N LYS A 77 3.28 8.28 20.35
CA LYS A 77 4.61 7.67 20.40
C LYS A 77 5.64 8.74 20.04
N TYR A 78 6.50 9.08 20.99
CA TYR A 78 7.62 9.98 20.74
C TYR A 78 8.78 9.18 20.13
N TYR A 79 9.35 9.71 19.04
CA TYR A 79 10.54 9.14 18.41
C TYR A 79 11.73 10.04 18.70
N SER A 80 12.80 9.43 19.21
CA SER A 80 14.05 10.15 19.50
C SER A 80 14.66 10.77 18.24
N GLN A 81 15.47 11.81 18.41
CA GLN A 81 16.15 12.44 17.28
C GLN A 81 17.08 11.47 16.56
N ALA A 82 17.76 10.58 17.30
CA ALA A 82 18.61 9.55 16.74
C ALA A 82 17.82 8.57 15.83
N GLN A 83 16.62 8.16 16.24
CA GLN A 83 15.76 7.30 15.40
C GLN A 83 15.34 7.99 14.11
N LYS A 84 14.97 9.28 14.19
CA LYS A 84 14.61 10.08 13.01
C LYS A 84 15.79 10.22 12.05
N GLN A 85 16.98 10.51 12.57
CA GLN A 85 18.19 10.63 11.75
C GLN A 85 18.53 9.32 11.05
N ARG A 86 18.51 8.19 11.77
CA ARG A 86 18.76 6.87 11.18
C ARG A 86 17.75 6.53 10.09
N PHE A 87 16.48 6.82 10.32
CA PHE A 87 15.42 6.64 9.33
C PHE A 87 15.69 7.42 8.03
N TRP A 88 16.03 8.70 8.15
CA TRP A 88 16.30 9.53 6.98
C TRP A 88 17.61 9.17 6.27
N ASN A 89 18.66 8.84 7.02
CA ASN A 89 19.92 8.38 6.42
C ASN A 89 19.71 7.12 5.60
N MET A 90 18.94 6.14 6.09
CA MET A 90 18.63 4.94 5.30
C MET A 90 17.86 5.26 4.01
N ILE A 91 16.96 6.25 4.03
CA ILE A 91 16.16 6.60 2.85
C ILE A 91 16.98 7.39 1.84
N ILE A 92 17.75 8.38 2.30
CA ILE A 92 18.45 9.35 1.45
C ILE A 92 19.78 8.79 0.96
N GLU A 93 20.59 8.24 1.88
CA GLU A 93 21.95 7.77 1.57
C GLU A 93 21.95 6.34 1.05
N GLU A 94 21.18 5.45 1.67
CA GLU A 94 21.17 4.02 1.30
C GLU A 94 20.08 3.68 0.26
N GLY A 95 19.17 4.61 -0.05
CA GLY A 95 18.08 4.39 -1.01
C GLY A 95 17.04 3.36 -0.54
N ASN A 96 16.94 3.08 0.76
CA ASN A 96 15.97 2.12 1.29
C ASN A 96 14.53 2.64 1.20
N SER A 97 13.58 1.70 1.11
CA SER A 97 12.16 2.04 1.12
C SER A 97 11.70 2.53 2.49
N THR A 98 10.69 3.41 2.51
CA THR A 98 10.04 3.90 3.74
C THR A 98 9.58 2.78 4.66
N TYR A 99 9.10 1.67 4.07
CA TYR A 99 8.69 0.48 4.81
C TYR A 99 9.88 -0.16 5.55
N ARG A 100 10.97 -0.44 4.80
CA ARG A 100 12.16 -1.11 5.35
C ARG A 100 12.84 -0.24 6.41
N SER A 101 13.01 1.05 6.13
CA SER A 101 13.60 2.00 7.07
C SER A 101 12.73 2.20 8.31
N GLY A 102 11.40 2.21 8.17
CA GLY A 102 10.48 2.28 9.31
C GLY A 102 10.58 1.06 10.21
N LEU A 103 10.61 -0.13 9.60
CA LEU A 103 10.73 -1.41 10.30
C LEU A 103 12.06 -1.52 11.08
N LEU A 104 13.19 -1.15 10.47
CA LEU A 104 14.51 -1.22 11.09
C LEU A 104 14.72 -0.24 12.26
N ASN A 105 13.92 0.82 12.35
CA ASN A 105 14.03 1.85 13.39
C ASN A 105 12.88 1.83 14.41
N ASP A 106 12.05 0.77 14.42
CA ASP A 106 10.86 0.62 15.27
C ASP A 106 9.86 1.79 15.16
N ILE A 107 9.78 2.38 13.97
CA ILE A 107 8.87 3.47 13.65
C ILE A 107 7.55 2.88 13.14
N ASN A 108 6.44 3.37 13.69
CA ASN A 108 5.12 2.99 13.18
C ASN A 108 5.01 3.34 11.69
N LEU A 109 4.55 2.38 10.89
CA LEU A 109 4.49 2.52 9.44
C LEU A 109 3.68 3.74 8.99
N GLN A 110 2.54 4.01 9.63
CA GLN A 110 1.74 5.20 9.34
C GLN A 110 2.52 6.49 9.61
N THR A 111 3.29 6.54 10.70
CA THR A 111 4.18 7.67 10.99
C THR A 111 5.25 7.82 9.92
N ALA A 112 5.94 6.74 9.55
CA ALA A 112 7.00 6.76 8.53
C ALA A 112 6.49 7.32 7.19
N TYR A 113 5.34 6.85 6.71
CA TYR A 113 4.74 7.36 5.47
C TYR A 113 4.24 8.80 5.59
N THR A 114 3.74 9.20 6.76
CA THR A 114 3.36 10.60 7.00
C THR A 114 4.58 11.51 6.90
N TRP A 115 5.70 11.12 7.49
CA TRP A 115 6.94 11.88 7.38
C TRP A 115 7.44 11.97 5.93
N LYS A 116 7.46 10.84 5.20
CA LYS A 116 7.87 10.83 3.80
C LYS A 116 6.99 11.73 2.93
N ARG A 117 5.67 11.68 3.12
CA ARG A 117 4.74 12.53 2.38
C ARG A 117 4.96 14.01 2.65
N ASN A 118 5.12 14.39 3.93
CA ASN A 118 5.35 15.78 4.30
C ASN A 118 6.68 16.30 3.72
N TRP A 119 7.71 15.46 3.73
CA TRP A 119 8.99 15.77 3.09
C TRP A 119 8.83 15.98 1.58
N ASP A 120 8.15 15.07 0.90
CA ASP A 120 7.93 15.18 -0.55
C ASP A 120 7.12 16.43 -0.91
N GLN A 121 6.14 16.78 -0.06
CA GLN A 121 5.39 18.01 -0.21
C GLN A 121 6.29 19.24 -0.05
N GLN A 122 7.15 19.28 0.97
CA GLN A 122 8.11 20.37 1.15
C GLN A 122 9.05 20.52 -0.04
N VAL A 123 9.60 19.42 -0.55
CA VAL A 123 10.45 19.43 -1.76
C VAL A 123 9.69 20.00 -2.97
N VAL A 124 8.42 19.62 -3.15
CA VAL A 124 7.58 20.16 -4.23
C VAL A 124 7.29 21.64 -4.05
N GLU A 125 6.98 22.08 -2.83
CA GLU A 125 6.73 23.49 -2.49
C GLU A 125 7.98 24.35 -2.73
N GLU A 126 9.15 23.87 -2.34
CA GLU A 126 10.45 24.51 -2.58
C GLU A 126 10.76 24.64 -4.08
N ILE A 127 10.52 23.58 -4.87
CA ILE A 127 10.69 23.61 -6.34
C ILE A 127 9.73 24.62 -6.98
N ASN A 128 8.51 24.75 -6.44
CA ASN A 128 7.51 25.68 -6.94
C ASN A 128 7.71 27.12 -6.43
N GLY A 129 8.71 27.36 -5.57
CA GLY A 129 8.98 28.67 -4.99
C GLY A 129 7.90 29.18 -4.03
N ILE A 130 7.11 28.27 -3.45
CA ILE A 130 6.06 28.59 -2.49
C ILE A 130 6.69 28.45 -1.10
N TYR A 131 6.98 29.57 -0.44
CA TYR A 131 7.52 29.66 0.92
C TYR A 131 6.51 30.29 1.87
#